data_AF-A0A1V5KD32-F1
#
_entry.id   AF-A0A1V5KD32-F1
#
_cell.length_a   1.000
_cell.length_b   1.000
_cell.length_c   1.000
_cell.angle_alpha   90.00
_cell.angle_beta   90.00
_cell.angle_gamma   90.00
#
_symmetry.space_group_name_H-M   'P 1'
#
loop_
_entity.id
_entity.type
_entity.pdbx_description
1 polymer ?
#
loop_
_entity_poly.entity_id
_entity_poly.type
_entity_poly.pdbx_seq_one_letter_code
_entity_poly.pdbx_strand_id
1 'polypeptide(L)'
;MRDGAFFHSLSSSDPGYWRMENSLLRCFAPLFLSPVRIHDTARVFEWRIYENPNQVQSRKKIHMFTQGGEIELFRRCGLTPLFFAETLIGPQRPNLQYLLVFKDMAERDACWSAFRRHPDWAVLKNRPEFADTVCNVTDLMLQPLDFSQL
;
A
#
# COMPACT_ATOMS: atom_id res chain seq x y z
N MET A 1 10.94 -21.11 9.55
CA MET A 1 10.85 -21.00 8.07
C MET A 1 11.51 -22.25 7.50
N ARG A 2 10.87 -22.97 6.57
CA ARG A 2 11.54 -24.08 5.87
C ARG A 2 12.58 -23.48 4.91
N ASP A 3 13.74 -24.11 4.75
CA ASP A 3 14.81 -23.60 3.91
C ASP A 3 14.50 -23.78 2.41
N GLY A 4 15.31 -23.17 1.54
CA GLY A 4 15.12 -23.31 0.08
C GLY A 4 15.28 -24.76 -0.39
N ALA A 5 16.16 -25.53 0.24
CA ALA A 5 16.40 -26.93 -0.08
C ALA A 5 15.13 -27.78 0.11
N PHE A 6 14.31 -27.49 1.13
CA PHE A 6 13.02 -28.13 1.33
C PHE A 6 12.08 -27.95 0.13
N PHE A 7 11.97 -26.74 -0.44
CA PHE A 7 11.06 -26.51 -1.56
C PHE A 7 11.52 -27.20 -2.85
N HIS A 8 12.83 -27.40 -3.01
CA HIS A 8 13.39 -28.11 -4.16
C HIS A 8 13.22 -29.63 -4.10
N SER A 9 12.91 -30.20 -2.92
CA SER A 9 12.72 -31.64 -2.76
C SER A 9 11.26 -32.12 -2.88
N LEU A 10 10.31 -31.21 -3.08
CA LEU A 10 8.89 -31.52 -3.19
C LEU A 10 8.53 -32.18 -4.52
N SER A 11 7.58 -33.12 -4.48
CA SER A 11 7.10 -33.82 -5.68
C SER A 11 6.20 -32.93 -6.55
N SER A 12 6.12 -33.22 -7.85
CA SER A 12 5.21 -32.50 -8.75
C SER A 12 3.72 -32.68 -8.41
N SER A 13 3.35 -33.73 -7.66
CA SER A 13 1.98 -33.96 -7.17
C SER A 13 1.62 -33.19 -5.91
N ASP A 14 2.62 -32.63 -5.20
CA ASP A 14 2.43 -31.76 -4.03
C ASP A 14 3.45 -30.61 -4.07
N PRO A 15 3.33 -29.70 -5.07
CA PRO A 15 4.27 -28.60 -5.20
C PRO A 15 4.00 -27.60 -4.08
N GLY A 16 5.03 -27.24 -3.29
CA GLY A 16 4.89 -26.35 -2.13
C GLY A 16 4.39 -24.94 -2.43
N TYR A 17 4.22 -24.59 -3.71
CA TYR A 17 3.50 -23.43 -4.20
C TYR A 17 3.02 -23.71 -5.63
N TRP A 18 1.90 -23.08 -6.03
CA TRP A 18 1.38 -23.20 -7.39
C TRP A 18 2.07 -22.24 -8.37
N ARG A 19 2.35 -21.02 -7.92
CA ARG A 19 2.87 -19.95 -8.77
C ARG A 19 3.74 -19.00 -7.97
N MET A 20 4.84 -18.56 -8.58
CA MET A 20 5.69 -17.50 -8.06
C MET A 20 5.50 -16.24 -8.91
N GLU A 21 5.27 -15.12 -8.26
CA GLU A 21 5.24 -13.80 -8.90
C GLU A 21 6.35 -12.94 -8.31
N ASN A 22 7.04 -12.21 -9.19
CA ASN A 22 8.07 -11.26 -8.81
C ASN A 22 7.64 -9.88 -9.25
N SER A 23 7.88 -8.89 -8.38
CA SER A 23 7.62 -7.49 -8.69
C SER A 23 8.78 -6.60 -8.25
N LEU A 24 9.04 -5.56 -9.03
CA LEU A 24 9.97 -4.48 -8.69
C LEU A 24 9.15 -3.19 -8.59
N LEU A 25 9.23 -2.54 -7.43
CA LEU A 25 8.52 -1.30 -7.14
C LEU A 25 9.51 -0.14 -7.00
N ARG A 26 9.10 1.06 -7.41
CA ARG A 26 9.84 2.31 -7.23
C ARG A 26 9.05 3.24 -6.33
N CYS A 27 9.64 3.61 -5.20
CA CYS A 27 9.06 4.64 -4.34
C CYS A 27 9.10 6.01 -5.02
N PHE A 28 7.98 6.73 -5.00
CA PHE A 28 7.88 8.09 -5.54
C PHE A 28 7.71 9.16 -4.44
N ALA A 29 7.67 8.73 -3.19
CA ALA A 29 7.75 9.56 -1.99
C ALA A 29 8.81 8.99 -1.05
N PRO A 30 9.35 9.78 -0.10
CA PRO A 30 10.28 9.27 0.90
C PRO A 30 9.71 8.04 1.61
N LEU A 31 10.59 7.09 1.94
CA LEU A 31 10.21 5.99 2.82
C LEU A 31 10.00 6.53 4.22
N PHE A 32 8.89 6.14 4.85
CA PHE A 32 8.55 6.53 6.22
C PHE A 32 8.86 5.38 7.17
N LEU A 33 10.05 4.80 7.00
CA LEU A 33 10.65 3.83 7.91
C LEU A 33 11.24 4.60 9.11
N SER A 34 10.41 5.35 9.82
CA SER A 34 10.87 5.95 11.08
C SER A 34 11.05 4.81 12.10
N PRO A 35 12.08 4.81 12.96
CA PRO A 35 12.24 3.85 14.06
C PRO A 35 11.19 4.04 15.17
N VAL A 36 10.01 4.58 14.84
CA VAL A 36 8.90 4.79 15.77
C VAL A 36 8.33 3.42 16.11
N ARG A 37 8.91 2.82 17.15
CA ARG A 37 8.28 1.84 18.05
C ARG A 37 7.44 0.79 17.33
N ILE A 38 8.00 0.22 16.27
CA ILE A 38 7.50 -1.01 15.64
C ILE A 38 7.93 -2.22 16.51
N HIS A 39 7.69 -2.11 17.81
CA HIS A 39 8.06 -3.09 18.82
C HIS A 39 6.89 -3.43 19.75
N ASP A 40 5.72 -2.80 19.56
CA ASP A 40 4.49 -3.34 20.12
C ASP A 40 4.02 -4.52 19.25
N THR A 41 3.72 -5.62 19.93
CA THR A 41 3.42 -6.93 19.32
C THR A 41 2.09 -6.94 18.56
N ALA A 42 1.23 -5.96 18.77
CA ALA A 42 -0.04 -5.80 18.06
C ALA A 42 0.03 -4.63 17.09
N ARG A 43 0.04 -4.95 15.79
CA ARG A 43 -0.09 -3.99 14.69
C ARG A 43 -0.76 -4.65 13.49
N VAL A 44 -1.48 -3.85 12.71
CA VAL A 44 -2.15 -4.26 11.47
C VAL A 44 -1.63 -3.37 10.35
N PHE A 45 -1.37 -3.97 9.19
CA PHE A 45 -1.04 -3.21 7.99
C PHE A 45 -2.18 -3.27 6.98
N GLU A 46 -2.39 -2.15 6.31
CA GLU A 46 -3.32 -2.02 5.19
C GLU A 46 -2.52 -1.76 3.92
N TRP A 47 -2.41 -2.78 3.07
CA TRP A 47 -1.76 -2.67 1.77
C TRP A 47 -2.82 -2.43 0.70
N ARG A 48 -2.71 -1.30 0.02
CA ARG A 48 -3.63 -0.91 -1.03
C ARG A 48 -2.92 -0.81 -2.36
N ILE A 49 -3.54 -1.39 -3.38
CA ILE A 49 -3.06 -1.40 -4.77
C ILE A 49 -4.14 -0.78 -5.62
N TYR A 50 -3.84 0.36 -6.21
CA TYR A 50 -4.72 1.11 -7.10
C TYR A 50 -4.26 0.90 -8.53
N GLU A 51 -4.99 0.07 -9.27
CA GLU A 51 -4.76 -0.12 -10.71
C GLU A 51 -5.32 1.08 -11.46
N ASN A 52 -4.55 1.55 -12.45
CA ASN A 52 -4.89 2.70 -13.25
C ASN A 52 -5.19 2.27 -14.69
N PRO A 53 -6.14 2.91 -15.39
CA PRO A 53 -6.50 2.53 -16.76
C PRO A 53 -5.34 2.59 -17.76
N ASN A 54 -4.39 3.51 -17.53
CA ASN A 54 -3.20 3.68 -18.36
C ASN A 54 -2.14 4.54 -17.63
N GLN A 55 -0.99 4.72 -18.28
CA GLN A 55 0.15 5.45 -17.73
C GLN A 55 -0.12 6.94 -17.48
N VAL A 56 -0.99 7.58 -18.27
CA VAL A 56 -1.36 9.00 -18.05
C VAL A 56 -2.14 9.11 -16.74
N GLN A 57 -3.10 8.22 -16.52
CA GLN A 57 -3.92 8.19 -15.30
C GLN A 57 -3.12 7.78 -14.07
N SER A 58 -2.17 6.85 -14.21
CA SER A 58 -1.21 6.53 -13.14
C SER A 58 -0.41 7.77 -12.70
N ARG A 59 0.19 8.49 -13.66
CA ARG A 59 0.94 9.72 -13.35
C ARG A 59 0.07 10.79 -12.68
N LYS A 60 -1.18 10.96 -13.11
CA LYS A 60 -2.14 11.86 -12.46
C LYS A 60 -2.44 11.42 -11.02
N LYS A 61 -2.62 10.12 -10.77
CA LYS A 61 -2.85 9.63 -9.40
C LYS A 61 -1.61 9.80 -8.51
N ILE A 62 -0.41 9.55 -9.03
CA ILE A 62 0.84 9.85 -8.34
C ILE A 62 0.97 11.35 -8.04
N HIS A 63 0.58 12.21 -9.00
CA HIS A 63 0.54 13.67 -8.81
C HIS A 63 -0.43 14.07 -7.69
N MET A 64 -1.63 13.49 -7.66
CA MET A 64 -2.61 13.70 -6.58
C MET A 64 -2.02 13.36 -5.21
N PHE A 65 -1.32 12.24 -5.11
CA PHE A 65 -0.66 11.79 -3.87
C PHE A 65 0.45 12.74 -3.43
N THR A 66 1.30 13.14 -4.37
CA THR A 66 2.50 13.94 -4.08
C THR A 66 2.19 15.44 -4.10
N GLN A 67 2.13 16.09 -5.26
CA GLN A 67 1.92 17.54 -5.34
C GLN A 67 0.47 17.98 -5.03
N GLY A 68 -0.50 17.10 -5.21
CA GLY A 68 -1.90 17.33 -4.82
C GLY A 68 -2.11 17.32 -3.31
N GLY A 69 -1.14 16.83 -2.54
CA GLY A 69 -1.14 16.90 -1.07
C GLY A 69 -1.87 15.76 -0.35
N GLU A 70 -2.28 14.69 -1.04
CA GLU A 70 -2.98 13.56 -0.40
C GLU A 70 -2.11 12.90 0.68
N ILE A 71 -0.80 12.74 0.44
CA ILE A 71 0.14 12.16 1.43
C ILE A 71 0.22 13.02 2.69
N GLU A 72 0.23 14.34 2.56
CA GLU A 72 0.27 15.22 3.72
C GLU A 72 -1.06 15.20 4.48
N LEU A 73 -2.18 15.10 3.75
CA LEU A 73 -3.48 14.92 4.35
C LEU A 73 -3.60 13.59 5.11
N PHE A 74 -3.00 12.50 4.61
CA PHE A 74 -2.94 11.23 5.32
C PHE A 74 -2.32 11.41 6.71
N ARG A 75 -1.15 12.06 6.78
CA ARG A 75 -0.46 12.30 8.06
C ARG A 75 -1.29 13.14 9.01
N ARG A 76 -1.91 14.22 8.52
CA ARG A 76 -2.79 15.08 9.33
C ARG A 76 -4.00 14.33 9.90
N CYS A 77 -4.44 13.26 9.25
CA CYS A 77 -5.55 12.41 9.68
C CYS A 77 -5.12 11.16 10.47
N GLY A 78 -3.83 11.02 10.81
CA GLY A 78 -3.31 9.86 11.55
C GLY A 78 -3.13 8.60 10.72
N LEU A 79 -3.33 8.65 9.39
CA LEU A 79 -2.94 7.55 8.51
C LEU A 79 -1.42 7.54 8.44
N THR A 80 -0.79 6.51 8.99
CA THR A 80 0.66 6.40 9.09
C THR A 80 1.20 5.57 7.92
N PRO A 81 1.74 6.19 6.85
CA PRO A 81 2.28 5.44 5.73
C PRO A 81 3.65 4.86 6.07
N LEU A 82 3.98 3.71 5.47
CA LEU A 82 5.33 3.15 5.43
C LEU A 82 6.00 3.43 4.08
N PHE A 83 5.26 3.29 2.98
CA PHE A 83 5.74 3.63 1.64
C PHE A 83 4.60 4.03 0.70
N PHE A 84 4.98 4.69 -0.39
CA PHE A 84 4.17 4.89 -1.59
C PHE A 84 5.04 4.61 -2.82
N ALA A 85 4.59 3.70 -3.69
CA ALA A 85 5.38 3.22 -4.81
C ALA A 85 4.55 2.88 -6.05
N GLU A 86 5.18 2.90 -7.21
CA GLU A 86 4.61 2.36 -8.45
C GLU A 86 5.30 1.04 -8.81
N THR A 87 4.60 0.14 -9.49
CA THR A 87 5.21 -1.11 -9.97
C THR A 87 5.92 -0.88 -11.30
N LEU A 88 7.25 -1.08 -11.31
CA LEU A 88 8.06 -1.02 -12.53
C LEU A 88 8.01 -2.32 -13.32
N ILE A 89 8.02 -3.47 -12.65
CA ILE A 89 7.96 -4.81 -13.25
C ILE A 89 7.04 -5.65 -12.37
N GLY A 90 6.11 -6.41 -12.97
CA GLY A 90 5.14 -7.22 -12.24
C GLY A 90 3.72 -7.18 -12.84
N PRO A 91 2.77 -7.90 -12.23
CA PRO A 91 1.37 -7.97 -12.65
C PRO A 91 0.60 -6.67 -12.34
N GLN A 92 -0.64 -6.57 -12.84
CA GLN A 92 -1.61 -5.53 -12.48
C GLN A 92 -1.11 -4.09 -12.72
N ARG A 93 -0.33 -3.89 -13.79
CA ARG A 93 0.25 -2.59 -14.15
C ARG A 93 -0.61 -1.85 -15.19
N PRO A 94 -0.61 -0.51 -15.18
CA PRO A 94 0.06 0.34 -14.20
C PRO A 94 -0.70 0.42 -12.87
N ASN A 95 0.03 0.55 -11.76
CA ASN A 95 -0.58 0.73 -10.45
C ASN A 95 0.24 1.65 -9.54
N LEU A 96 -0.47 2.21 -8.56
CA LEU A 96 0.08 2.87 -7.38
C LEU A 96 -0.20 1.98 -6.17
N GLN A 97 0.82 1.73 -5.37
CA GLN A 97 0.72 0.95 -4.15
C GLN A 97 1.14 1.77 -2.94
N TYR A 98 0.49 1.52 -1.80
CA TYR A 98 0.92 2.08 -0.52
C TYR A 98 0.56 1.16 0.63
N LEU A 99 1.35 1.26 1.70
CA LEU A 99 1.17 0.49 2.92
C LEU A 99 1.00 1.45 4.09
N LEU A 100 -0.06 1.25 4.86
CA LEU A 100 -0.30 1.96 6.11
C LEU A 100 -0.11 1.00 7.29
N VAL A 101 0.26 1.55 8.44
CA VAL A 101 0.35 0.82 9.71
C VAL A 101 -0.58 1.42 10.74
N PHE A 102 -1.21 0.54 11.53
CA PHE A 102 -2.10 0.87 12.63
C PHE A 102 -1.80 -0.04 13.81
N LYS A 103 -2.11 0.44 15.02
CA LYS A 103 -2.13 -0.36 16.24
C LYS A 103 -3.14 -1.50 16.14
N ASP A 104 -4.37 -1.18 15.72
CA ASP A 104 -5.48 -2.11 15.62
C ASP A 104 -6.52 -1.62 14.58
N MET A 105 -7.55 -2.43 14.35
CA MET A 105 -8.62 -2.09 13.41
C MET A 105 -9.47 -0.88 13.86
N ALA A 106 -9.57 -0.62 15.16
CA ALA A 106 -10.36 0.50 15.68
C ALA A 106 -9.66 1.83 15.39
N GLU A 107 -8.33 1.90 15.57
CA GLU A 107 -7.52 3.04 15.16
C GLU A 107 -7.60 3.25 13.65
N ARG A 108 -7.45 2.18 12.87
CA ARG A 108 -7.60 2.22 11.40
C ARG A 108 -8.90 2.88 10.98
N ASP A 109 -10.02 2.43 11.54
CA ASP A 109 -11.34 2.95 11.19
C ASP A 109 -11.51 4.42 11.61
N ALA A 110 -10.98 4.81 12.77
CA ALA A 110 -10.98 6.19 13.23
C ALA A 110 -10.17 7.11 12.29
N CYS A 111 -8.96 6.73 11.92
CA CYS A 111 -8.09 7.50 11.01
C CYS A 111 -8.71 7.64 9.61
N TRP A 112 -9.27 6.57 9.05
CA TRP A 112 -9.97 6.65 7.77
C TRP A 112 -11.24 7.48 7.84
N SER A 113 -11.99 7.42 8.95
CA SER A 113 -13.16 8.28 9.18
C SER A 113 -12.75 9.76 9.20
N ALA A 114 -11.67 10.10 9.91
CA ALA A 114 -11.11 11.44 9.93
C ALA A 114 -10.70 11.90 8.51
N PHE A 115 -9.98 11.06 7.76
CA PHE A 115 -9.59 11.36 6.38
C PHE A 115 -10.78 11.61 5.46
N ARG A 116 -11.77 10.71 5.46
CA ARG A 116 -12.94 10.82 4.57
C ARG A 116 -13.80 12.06 4.87
N ARG A 117 -13.81 12.53 6.12
CA ARG A 117 -14.57 13.71 6.55
C ARG A 117 -13.77 15.02 6.42
N HIS A 118 -12.48 14.97 6.12
CA HIS A 118 -11.66 16.16 6.05
C HIS A 118 -12.08 17.05 4.86
N PRO A 119 -12.25 18.38 5.05
CA PRO A 119 -12.69 19.28 3.98
C PRO A 119 -11.72 19.28 2.78
N ASP A 120 -10.40 19.30 3.03
CA ASP A 120 -9.40 19.21 1.97
C ASP A 120 -9.54 17.95 1.11
N TRP A 121 -9.98 16.82 1.69
CA TRP A 121 -10.23 15.59 0.92
C TRP A 121 -11.42 15.76 -0.01
N ALA A 122 -12.50 16.39 0.47
CA ALA A 122 -13.67 16.66 -0.36
C ALA A 122 -13.34 17.58 -1.53
N VAL A 123 -12.43 18.53 -1.36
CA VAL A 123 -11.94 19.37 -2.46
C VAL A 123 -11.04 18.56 -3.40
N LEU A 124 -10.05 17.85 -2.87
CA LEU A 124 -9.03 17.16 -3.65
C LEU A 124 -9.64 16.04 -4.53
N LYS A 125 -10.53 15.21 -3.97
CA LYS A 125 -11.15 14.09 -4.69
C LYS A 125 -12.06 14.53 -5.84
N ASN A 126 -12.58 15.75 -5.79
CA ASN A 126 -13.53 16.28 -6.78
C ASN A 126 -12.85 17.14 -7.85
N ARG A 127 -11.52 17.29 -7.83
CA ARG A 127 -10.82 18.02 -8.89
C ARG A 127 -10.90 17.26 -10.21
N PRO A 128 -11.39 17.87 -11.31
CA PRO A 128 -11.53 17.20 -12.60
C PRO A 128 -10.22 16.61 -13.14
N GLU A 129 -9.08 17.21 -12.78
CA GLU A 129 -7.75 16.75 -13.19
C GLU A 129 -7.42 15.31 -12.72
N PHE A 130 -8.03 14.87 -11.61
CA PHE A 130 -7.83 13.56 -10.98
C PHE A 130 -8.98 12.56 -11.19
N ALA A 131 -9.97 12.93 -12.00
CA ALA A 131 -11.09 12.05 -12.33
C ALA A 131 -10.64 10.79 -13.08
N ASP A 132 -11.34 9.68 -12.83
CA ASP A 132 -11.19 8.40 -13.53
C ASP A 132 -9.75 7.86 -13.55
N THR A 133 -9.02 8.13 -12.47
CA THR A 133 -7.62 7.72 -12.35
C THR A 133 -7.44 6.28 -11.88
N VAL A 134 -8.46 5.66 -11.30
CA VAL A 134 -8.41 4.31 -10.71
C VAL A 134 -9.52 3.44 -11.31
N CYS A 135 -9.19 2.23 -11.76
CA CYS A 135 -10.16 1.26 -12.29
C CYS A 135 -10.37 0.05 -11.38
N ASN A 136 -9.39 -0.31 -10.58
CA ASN A 136 -9.52 -1.37 -9.58
C ASN A 136 -8.76 -1.01 -8.30
N VAL A 137 -9.31 -1.44 -7.16
CA VAL A 137 -8.70 -1.28 -5.85
C VAL A 137 -8.64 -2.63 -5.17
N THR A 138 -7.43 -3.08 -4.87
CA THR A 138 -7.18 -4.19 -3.95
C THR A 138 -6.83 -3.62 -2.58
N ASP A 139 -7.45 -4.15 -1.53
CA ASP A 139 -7.24 -3.75 -0.13
C ASP A 139 -6.97 -5.01 0.70
N LEU A 140 -5.77 -5.11 1.26
CA LEU A 140 -5.28 -6.27 1.99
C LEU A 140 -4.96 -5.89 3.43
N MET A 141 -5.60 -6.57 4.39
CA MET A 141 -5.21 -6.52 5.79
C MET A 141 -4.13 -7.56 6.06
N LEU A 142 -3.00 -7.12 6.62
CA LEU A 142 -1.86 -7.97 6.92
C LEU A 142 -1.54 -7.93 8.42
N GLN A 143 -1.09 -9.07 8.94
CA GLN A 143 -0.53 -9.18 10.28
C GLN A 143 0.96 -9.50 10.18
N PRO A 144 1.80 -8.91 11.04
CA PRO A 144 3.21 -9.23 11.06
C PRO A 144 3.41 -10.66 11.55
N LEU A 145 4.38 -11.36 10.97
CA LEU A 145 4.97 -12.55 11.58
C LEU A 145 5.91 -12.14 12.70
N ASP A 146 6.21 -13.04 13.63
CA ASP A 146 7.04 -12.77 14.82
C ASP A 146 8.43 -12.18 14.50
N PHE A 147 8.99 -12.52 13.33
CA PHE A 147 10.30 -12.06 12.87
C PHE A 147 10.22 -10.82 11.95
N SER A 148 9.03 -10.26 11.74
CA SER A 148 8.86 -9.04 10.95
C SER A 148 9.52 -7.85 11.65
N GLN A 149 10.46 -7.21 10.96
CA GLN A 149 11.06 -5.94 11.39
C GLN A 149 10.12 -4.75 11.17
N LEU A 150 9.07 -4.97 10.35
CA LEU A 150 7.94 -4.06 10.14
C LEU A 150 6.80 -4.41 11.06
#